data_AF-A0A1V5Q0S8-F1
#
_entry.id   AF-A0A1V5Q0S8-F1
#
_cell.length_a   1.000
_cell.length_b   1.000
_cell.length_c   1.000
_cell.angle_alpha   90.00
_cell.angle_beta   90.00
_cell.angle_gamma   90.00
#
_symmetry.space_group_name_H-M   'P 1'
#
loop_
_entity.id
_entity.type
_entity.pdbx_description
1 polymer ?
#
loop_
_entity_poly.entity_id
_entity_poly.type
_entity_poly.pdbx_seq_one_letter_code
_entity_poly.pdbx_strand_id
1 'polypeptide(L)'
;MKKRSRICVALLLVFMVIFMSGCGKSPEGNWQGEMDMTGIMDDVTKATGMKIDVEPLVVKVNLKLEKGTYTTSIAPESIETFKSWTKDYMKKLFDSMAASSGTTTAKLAKQLGYASADAFINEEVESMGIDQMVKESTGKYKRSGREIIFDGKEDFPYVFDGETIVGTFEGSQFGLSSDISVTFYRVD
;
A
#
# COMPACT_ATOMS: atom_id res chain seq x y z
N MET A 1 36.74 17.47 46.03
CA MET A 1 36.45 17.12 44.62
C MET A 1 35.29 16.10 44.47
N LYS A 2 34.10 16.34 45.03
CA LYS A 2 32.96 15.38 44.96
C LYS A 2 31.66 15.92 44.32
N LYS A 3 31.64 17.18 43.85
CA LYS A 3 30.44 17.79 43.24
C LYS A 3 30.31 17.58 41.72
N ARG A 4 31.40 17.45 40.97
CA ARG A 4 31.35 17.26 39.50
C ARG A 4 30.84 15.88 39.08
N SER A 5 31.16 14.81 39.83
CA SER A 5 30.69 13.45 39.53
C SER A 5 29.18 13.27 39.74
N ARG A 6 28.57 13.99 40.70
CA ARG A 6 27.12 13.92 40.96
C ARG A 6 26.28 14.56 39.86
N ILE A 7 26.76 15.64 39.24
CA ILE A 7 26.05 16.32 38.15
C ILE A 7 26.08 15.47 36.86
N CYS A 8 27.22 14.86 36.54
CA CYS A 8 27.31 13.93 35.41
C CYS A 8 26.40 12.70 35.60
N VAL A 9 26.34 12.13 36.80
CA VAL A 9 25.44 11.00 37.11
C VAL A 9 23.97 11.43 37.10
N ALA A 10 23.64 12.62 37.60
CA ALA A 10 22.28 13.15 37.54
C ALA A 10 21.82 13.44 36.11
N LEU A 11 22.70 13.96 35.23
CA LEU A 11 22.40 14.16 33.81
C LEU A 11 22.25 12.83 33.06
N LEU A 12 23.08 11.82 33.37
CA LEU A 12 22.95 10.46 32.82
C LEU A 12 21.66 9.78 33.26
N LEU A 13 21.26 9.97 34.52
CA LEU A 13 19.99 9.49 35.05
C LEU A 13 18.79 10.24 34.47
N VAL A 14 18.88 11.55 34.25
CA VAL A 14 17.83 12.30 33.54
C VAL A 14 17.75 11.87 32.07
N PHE A 15 18.88 11.60 31.41
CA PHE A 15 18.88 11.00 30.06
C PHE A 15 18.25 9.61 30.07
N MET A 16 18.60 8.74 31.02
CA MET A 16 18.00 7.42 31.19
C MET A 16 16.51 7.49 31.54
N VAL A 17 16.08 8.47 32.34
CA VAL A 17 14.67 8.67 32.70
C VAL A 17 13.89 9.26 31.53
N ILE A 18 14.50 10.08 30.66
CA ILE A 18 13.88 10.52 29.40
C ILE A 18 13.76 9.35 28.40
N PHE A 19 14.73 8.44 28.38
CA PHE A 19 14.66 7.20 27.59
C PHE A 19 13.71 6.15 28.20
N MET A 20 13.51 6.14 29.52
CA MET A 20 12.63 5.18 30.22
C MET A 20 11.22 5.71 30.52
N SER A 21 10.97 7.02 30.43
CA SER A 21 9.60 7.59 30.40
C SER A 21 8.90 7.35 29.06
N GLY A 22 9.65 6.86 28.07
CA GLY A 22 9.10 6.11 26.95
C GLY A 22 8.90 4.64 27.32
N CYS A 23 7.91 4.31 28.16
CA CYS A 23 7.19 3.04 28.03
C CYS A 23 6.38 3.04 26.73
N GLY A 24 6.98 3.53 25.63
CA GLY A 24 6.40 3.44 24.31
C GLY A 24 6.61 2.01 23.88
N LYS A 25 5.50 1.27 23.71
CA LYS A 25 5.51 -0.02 23.01
C LYS A 25 6.47 0.07 21.82
N SER A 26 7.25 -0.96 21.57
CA SER A 26 8.13 -0.95 20.41
C SER A 26 7.29 -1.03 19.14
N PRO A 27 7.62 -0.31 18.04
CA PRO A 27 6.94 -0.53 16.76
C PRO A 27 7.32 -1.89 16.16
N GLU A 28 8.35 -2.56 16.66
CA GLU A 28 8.76 -3.91 16.25
C GLU A 28 7.62 -4.90 16.32
N GLY A 29 7.39 -5.69 15.29
CA GLY A 29 6.35 -6.72 15.19
C GLY A 29 5.61 -6.71 13.86
N ASN A 30 4.52 -7.47 13.79
CA ASN A 30 3.69 -7.59 12.60
C ASN A 30 2.52 -6.61 12.66
N TRP A 31 2.20 -6.03 11.51
CA TRP A 31 1.16 -5.05 11.34
C TRP A 31 0.42 -5.30 10.03
N GLN A 32 -0.87 -4.96 10.00
CA GLN A 32 -1.69 -5.03 8.79
C GLN A 32 -2.51 -3.75 8.66
N GLY A 33 -2.52 -3.18 7.46
CA GLY A 33 -3.31 -2.01 7.10
C GLY A 33 -4.16 -2.27 5.87
N GLU A 34 -5.18 -1.44 5.67
CA GLU A 34 -6.02 -1.44 4.46
C GLU A 34 -5.65 -0.24 3.58
N MET A 35 -5.52 -0.49 2.29
CA MET A 35 -5.14 0.48 1.27
C MET A 35 -6.23 0.54 0.20
N ASP A 36 -6.77 1.72 -0.03
CA ASP A 36 -7.71 1.97 -1.13
C ASP A 36 -6.92 2.19 -2.43
N MET A 37 -7.12 1.29 -3.38
CA MET A 37 -6.49 1.27 -4.69
C MET A 37 -7.50 1.49 -5.83
N THR A 38 -8.71 1.96 -5.53
CA THR A 38 -9.80 2.12 -6.52
C THR A 38 -9.37 2.95 -7.74
N GLY A 39 -8.50 3.95 -7.53
CA GLY A 39 -8.01 4.83 -8.60
C GLY A 39 -6.92 4.24 -9.51
N ILE A 40 -6.55 2.96 -9.36
CA ILE A 40 -5.41 2.38 -10.11
C ILE A 40 -5.62 2.29 -11.62
N MET A 41 -6.87 2.35 -12.05
CA MET A 41 -7.23 2.37 -13.47
C MET A 41 -7.74 3.75 -13.93
N ASP A 42 -7.61 4.79 -13.11
CA ASP A 42 -8.11 6.13 -13.44
C ASP A 42 -7.48 6.71 -14.70
N ASP A 43 -6.20 6.41 -14.96
CA ASP A 43 -5.56 6.89 -16.18
C ASP A 43 -6.15 6.22 -17.44
N VAL A 44 -6.65 4.99 -17.31
CA VAL A 44 -7.37 4.29 -18.39
C VAL A 44 -8.74 4.94 -18.64
N THR A 45 -9.51 5.28 -17.59
CA THR A 45 -10.78 6.00 -17.75
C THR A 45 -10.57 7.40 -18.34
N LYS A 46 -9.55 8.14 -17.86
CA LYS A 46 -9.20 9.47 -18.38
C LYS A 46 -8.79 9.43 -19.84
N ALA A 47 -7.94 8.49 -20.24
CA ALA A 47 -7.47 8.35 -21.62
C ALA A 47 -8.61 8.02 -22.60
N THR A 48 -9.60 7.26 -22.13
CA THR A 48 -10.74 6.83 -22.95
C THR A 48 -11.95 7.77 -22.86
N GLY A 49 -11.94 8.72 -21.91
CA GLY A 49 -13.08 9.60 -21.62
C GLY A 49 -14.29 8.88 -21.04
N MET A 50 -14.15 7.61 -20.65
CA MET A 50 -15.23 6.78 -20.12
C MET A 50 -15.17 6.70 -18.60
N LYS A 51 -16.29 6.92 -17.93
CA LYS A 51 -16.41 6.69 -16.48
C LYS A 51 -16.90 5.26 -16.25
N ILE A 52 -16.09 4.46 -15.57
CA ILE A 52 -16.40 3.08 -15.20
C ILE A 52 -16.77 3.04 -13.73
N ASP A 53 -17.96 2.51 -13.45
CA ASP A 53 -18.48 2.40 -12.08
C ASP A 53 -18.14 1.02 -11.51
N VAL A 54 -17.32 0.98 -10.48
CA VAL A 54 -16.85 -0.23 -9.81
C VAL A 54 -16.86 0.01 -8.30
N GLU A 55 -17.09 -1.07 -7.56
CA GLU A 55 -16.94 -1.05 -6.10
C GLU A 55 -15.51 -0.64 -5.71
N PRO A 56 -15.28 -0.11 -4.51
CA PRO A 56 -13.91 0.22 -4.07
C PRO A 56 -12.98 -0.99 -4.07
N LEU A 57 -11.74 -0.82 -4.54
CA LEU A 57 -10.68 -1.81 -4.42
C LEU A 57 -9.91 -1.55 -3.13
N VAL A 58 -10.26 -2.27 -2.07
CA VAL A 58 -9.50 -2.24 -0.81
C VAL A 58 -8.64 -3.49 -0.70
N VAL A 59 -7.34 -3.31 -0.58
CA VAL A 59 -6.38 -4.41 -0.35
C VAL A 59 -5.76 -4.30 1.03
N LYS A 60 -5.40 -5.44 1.59
CA LYS A 60 -4.63 -5.51 2.83
C LYS A 60 -3.14 -5.50 2.53
N VAL A 61 -2.40 -4.75 3.32
CA VAL A 61 -0.94 -4.64 3.23
C VAL A 61 -0.34 -5.08 4.56
N ASN A 62 0.58 -6.03 4.49
CA ASN A 62 1.35 -6.47 5.64
C ASN A 62 2.59 -5.61 5.79
N LEU A 63 2.93 -5.29 7.04
CA LEU A 63 4.16 -4.59 7.43
C LEU A 63 4.76 -5.32 8.63
N LYS A 64 5.98 -5.82 8.48
CA LYS A 64 6.77 -6.37 9.58
C LYS A 64 7.92 -5.43 9.87
N LEU A 65 8.09 -5.06 11.14
CA LEU A 65 9.22 -4.28 11.63
C LEU A 65 10.08 -5.19 12.51
N GLU A 66 11.36 -5.36 12.16
CA GLU A 66 12.33 -6.12 12.96
C GLU A 66 13.72 -5.48 12.93
N LYS A 67 14.20 -5.00 14.08
CA LYS A 67 15.58 -4.56 14.33
C LYS A 67 16.06 -3.52 13.29
N GLY A 68 15.23 -2.50 13.04
CA GLY A 68 15.51 -1.45 12.05
C GLY A 68 15.43 -1.89 10.59
N THR A 69 14.88 -3.07 10.31
CA THR A 69 14.56 -3.57 8.98
C THR A 69 13.05 -3.73 8.85
N TYR A 70 12.49 -3.40 7.70
CA TYR A 70 11.07 -3.65 7.44
C TYR A 70 10.89 -4.62 6.29
N THR A 71 9.78 -5.34 6.33
CA THR A 71 9.25 -6.14 5.23
C THR A 71 7.82 -5.71 4.95
N THR A 72 7.44 -5.54 3.68
CA THR A 72 6.06 -5.22 3.29
C THR A 72 5.61 -6.02 2.07
N SER A 73 4.33 -6.35 2.01
CA SER A 73 3.70 -7.06 0.90
C SER A 73 2.19 -6.82 0.88
N ILE A 74 1.54 -7.01 -0.27
CA ILE A 74 0.09 -7.20 -0.29
C ILE A 74 -0.22 -8.55 0.37
N ALA A 75 -1.22 -8.57 1.25
CA ALA A 75 -1.64 -9.78 1.93
C ALA A 75 -2.21 -10.79 0.91
N PRO A 76 -1.84 -12.09 0.96
CA PRO A 76 -2.24 -13.07 -0.04
C PRO A 76 -3.75 -13.14 -0.30
N GLU A 77 -4.58 -12.94 0.74
CA GLU A 77 -6.03 -12.93 0.63
C GLU A 77 -6.58 -11.77 -0.23
N SER A 78 -5.79 -10.71 -0.46
CA SER A 78 -6.18 -9.57 -1.28
C SER A 78 -5.93 -9.78 -2.77
N ILE A 79 -5.17 -10.82 -3.16
CA ILE A 79 -4.83 -11.07 -4.57
C ILE A 79 -6.05 -11.44 -5.40
N GLU A 80 -6.88 -12.36 -4.91
CA GLU A 80 -8.09 -12.75 -5.63
C GLU A 80 -9.11 -11.62 -5.67
N THR A 81 -9.18 -10.80 -4.61
CA THR A 81 -9.99 -9.56 -4.60
C THR A 81 -9.53 -8.61 -5.69
N PHE A 82 -8.22 -8.35 -5.78
CA PHE A 82 -7.67 -7.46 -6.80
C PHE A 82 -7.89 -8.03 -8.21
N LYS A 83 -7.57 -9.30 -8.48
CA LYS A 83 -7.85 -9.92 -9.78
C LYS A 83 -9.32 -9.83 -10.17
N SER A 84 -10.22 -10.17 -9.25
CA SER A 84 -11.67 -10.14 -9.50
C SER A 84 -12.13 -8.71 -9.82
N TRP A 85 -11.66 -7.73 -9.05
CA TRP A 85 -11.95 -6.32 -9.27
C TRP A 85 -11.46 -5.84 -10.64
N THR A 86 -10.22 -6.18 -11.01
CA THR A 86 -9.65 -5.79 -12.30
C THR A 86 -10.42 -6.43 -13.46
N LYS A 87 -10.84 -7.69 -13.32
CA LYS A 87 -11.69 -8.35 -14.33
C LYS A 87 -13.04 -7.64 -14.49
N ASP A 88 -13.70 -7.28 -13.40
CA ASP A 88 -14.97 -6.53 -13.45
C ASP A 88 -14.79 -5.15 -14.10
N TYR A 89 -13.76 -4.41 -13.68
CA TYR A 89 -13.40 -3.13 -14.26
C TYR A 89 -13.17 -3.23 -15.78
N MET A 90 -12.32 -4.17 -16.20
CA MET A 90 -12.00 -4.36 -17.61
C MET A 90 -13.22 -4.78 -18.42
N LYS A 91 -14.10 -5.63 -17.87
CA LYS A 91 -15.35 -6.02 -18.52
C LYS A 91 -16.25 -4.82 -18.78
N LYS A 92 -16.48 -3.98 -17.76
CA LYS A 92 -17.29 -2.76 -17.89
C LYS A 92 -16.66 -1.76 -18.86
N LEU A 93 -15.33 -1.62 -18.84
CA LEU A 93 -14.61 -0.81 -19.80
C LEU A 93 -14.80 -1.32 -21.23
N PHE A 94 -14.70 -2.63 -21.43
CA PHE A 94 -14.83 -3.28 -22.73
C PHE A 94 -16.26 -3.16 -23.29
N ASP A 95 -17.26 -3.34 -22.44
CA ASP A 95 -18.67 -3.12 -22.79
C ASP A 95 -18.93 -1.66 -23.17
N SER A 96 -18.33 -0.71 -22.43
CA SER A 96 -18.45 0.72 -22.72
C SER A 96 -17.76 1.11 -24.04
N MET A 97 -16.58 0.54 -24.30
CA MET A 97 -15.87 0.70 -25.59
C MET A 97 -16.70 0.17 -26.76
N ALA A 98 -17.30 -1.01 -26.60
CA ALA A 98 -18.15 -1.59 -27.64
C ALA A 98 -19.40 -0.72 -27.91
N ALA A 99 -20.06 -0.25 -26.84
CA ALA A 99 -21.21 0.62 -26.95
C ALA A 99 -20.88 1.96 -27.64
N SER A 100 -19.79 2.61 -27.22
CA SER A 100 -19.33 3.88 -27.81
C SER A 100 -18.96 3.76 -29.29
N SER A 101 -18.48 2.58 -29.71
CA SER A 101 -18.11 2.28 -31.10
C SER A 101 -19.28 1.72 -31.94
N GLY A 102 -20.49 1.64 -31.39
CA GLY A 102 -21.66 1.10 -32.08
C GLY A 102 -21.54 -0.38 -32.45
N THR A 103 -20.76 -1.15 -31.68
CA THR A 103 -20.50 -2.57 -31.90
C THR A 103 -20.92 -3.41 -30.70
N THR A 104 -20.72 -4.73 -30.77
CA THR A 104 -20.91 -5.62 -29.62
C THR A 104 -19.58 -6.01 -29.01
N THR A 105 -19.57 -6.31 -27.72
CA THR A 105 -18.41 -6.82 -26.97
C THR A 105 -17.74 -7.99 -27.70
N ALA A 106 -18.53 -8.94 -28.22
CA ALA A 106 -18.00 -10.08 -28.98
C ALA A 106 -17.32 -9.65 -30.30
N LYS A 107 -17.88 -8.66 -31.02
CA LYS A 107 -17.27 -8.14 -32.25
C LYS A 107 -15.99 -7.39 -31.96
N LEU A 108 -15.96 -6.57 -30.91
CA LEU A 108 -14.77 -5.83 -30.48
C LEU A 108 -13.63 -6.80 -30.11
N ALA A 109 -13.92 -7.84 -29.32
CA ALA A 109 -12.93 -8.87 -28.98
C ALA A 109 -12.34 -9.55 -30.23
N LYS A 110 -13.20 -9.89 -31.20
CA LYS A 110 -12.75 -10.45 -32.48
C LYS A 110 -11.89 -9.48 -33.29
N GLN A 111 -12.21 -8.18 -33.27
CA GLN A 111 -11.39 -7.15 -33.93
C GLN A 111 -9.99 -7.03 -33.31
N LEU A 112 -9.87 -7.30 -32.00
CA LEU A 112 -8.59 -7.37 -31.30
C LEU A 112 -7.87 -8.72 -31.47
N GLY A 113 -8.45 -9.67 -32.22
CA GLY A 113 -7.84 -10.99 -32.46
C GLY A 113 -8.17 -12.05 -31.41
N TYR A 114 -9.07 -11.76 -30.47
CA TYR A 114 -9.43 -12.67 -29.38
C TYR A 114 -10.72 -13.44 -29.67
N ALA A 115 -10.82 -14.66 -29.11
CA ALA A 115 -12.00 -15.50 -29.24
C ALA A 115 -13.24 -14.94 -28.50
N SER A 116 -13.01 -14.24 -27.38
CA SER A 116 -14.03 -13.59 -26.56
C SER A 116 -13.42 -12.44 -25.75
N ALA A 117 -14.27 -11.57 -25.20
CA ALA A 117 -13.82 -10.54 -24.30
C ALA A 117 -13.23 -11.13 -23.00
N ASP A 118 -13.79 -12.22 -22.48
CA ASP A 118 -13.23 -12.91 -21.31
C ASP A 118 -11.84 -13.47 -21.58
N ALA A 119 -11.56 -13.95 -22.80
CA ALA A 119 -10.22 -14.43 -23.16
C ALA A 119 -9.20 -13.29 -23.14
N PHE A 120 -9.55 -12.14 -23.74
CA PHE A 120 -8.75 -10.92 -23.69
C PHE A 120 -8.52 -10.45 -22.24
N ILE A 121 -9.59 -10.30 -21.45
CA ILE A 121 -9.53 -9.80 -20.07
C ILE A 121 -8.69 -10.72 -19.18
N ASN A 122 -8.81 -12.04 -19.31
CA ASN A 122 -8.01 -12.97 -18.52
C ASN A 122 -6.53 -12.86 -18.86
N GLU A 123 -6.18 -12.77 -20.14
CA GLU A 123 -4.79 -12.61 -20.59
C GLU A 123 -4.17 -11.31 -20.06
N GLU A 124 -4.91 -10.20 -20.13
CA GLU A 124 -4.45 -8.91 -19.59
C GLU A 124 -4.29 -8.94 -18.07
N VAL A 125 -5.25 -9.52 -17.34
CA VAL A 125 -5.14 -9.62 -15.87
C VAL A 125 -3.96 -10.51 -15.44
N GLU A 126 -3.67 -11.58 -16.18
CA GLU A 126 -2.48 -12.40 -15.96
C GLU A 126 -1.19 -11.64 -16.29
N SER A 127 -1.20 -10.83 -17.35
CA SER A 127 -0.04 -10.03 -17.78
C SER A 127 0.33 -8.91 -16.81
N MET A 128 -0.65 -8.37 -16.07
CA MET A 128 -0.44 -7.33 -15.05
C MET A 128 0.43 -7.79 -13.87
N GLY A 129 0.64 -9.11 -13.69
CA GLY A 129 1.51 -9.62 -12.65
C GLY A 129 1.03 -9.33 -11.23
N ILE A 130 -0.29 -9.24 -11.02
CA ILE A 130 -0.90 -9.01 -9.69
C ILE A 130 -0.41 -10.05 -8.68
N ASP A 131 -0.24 -11.30 -9.10
CA ASP A 131 0.35 -12.37 -8.26
C ASP A 131 1.75 -12.06 -7.75
N GLN A 132 2.50 -11.20 -8.43
CA GLN A 132 3.83 -10.81 -7.99
C GLN A 132 3.80 -9.76 -6.88
N MET A 133 2.65 -9.13 -6.61
CA MET A 133 2.52 -8.10 -5.58
C MET A 133 2.51 -8.65 -4.14
N VAL A 134 2.36 -9.98 -3.98
CA VAL A 134 2.62 -10.65 -2.68
C VAL A 134 4.10 -10.76 -2.35
N LYS A 135 4.99 -10.54 -3.34
CA LYS A 135 6.42 -10.63 -3.10
C LYS A 135 6.80 -9.55 -2.10
N GLU A 136 7.54 -9.99 -1.09
CA GLU A 136 8.02 -9.12 -0.04
C GLU A 136 9.01 -8.09 -0.60
N SER A 137 8.75 -6.82 -0.27
CA SER A 137 9.72 -5.74 -0.38
C SER A 137 10.37 -5.53 0.98
N THR A 138 11.69 -5.37 1.00
CA THR A 138 12.47 -5.22 2.24
C THR A 138 13.29 -3.94 2.19
N GLY A 139 13.40 -3.27 3.33
CA GLY A 139 14.23 -2.06 3.44
C GLY A 139 14.61 -1.76 4.88
N LYS A 140 15.10 -0.55 5.12
CA LYS A 140 15.54 -0.10 6.45
C LYS A 140 14.58 0.93 6.99
N TYR A 141 14.44 0.95 8.31
CA TYR A 141 13.68 2.00 8.99
C TYR A 141 14.44 2.50 10.21
N LYS A 142 14.24 3.78 10.54
CA LYS A 142 14.70 4.39 11.78
C LYS A 142 13.52 5.01 12.53
N ARG A 143 13.60 5.01 13.86
CA ARG A 143 12.62 5.69 14.72
C ARG A 143 13.21 7.00 15.24
N SER A 144 12.47 8.09 15.08
CA SER A 144 12.78 9.41 15.63
C SER A 144 11.60 9.90 16.48
N GLY A 145 11.66 9.67 17.79
CA GLY A 145 10.51 9.93 18.68
C GLY A 145 9.31 9.06 18.31
N ARG A 146 8.24 9.68 17.79
CA ARG A 146 7.03 9.00 17.30
C ARG A 146 7.07 8.69 15.82
N GLU A 147 8.03 9.24 15.08
CA GLU A 147 8.14 9.04 13.65
C GLU A 147 8.93 7.78 13.32
N ILE A 148 8.50 7.08 12.28
CA ILE A 148 9.15 5.97 11.62
C ILE A 148 9.50 6.44 10.21
N ILE A 149 10.78 6.42 9.89
CA ILE A 149 11.32 6.88 8.62
C ILE A 149 11.84 5.67 7.86
N PHE A 150 11.21 5.35 6.73
CA PHE A 150 11.58 4.25 5.85
C PHE A 150 12.60 4.71 4.81
N ASP A 151 13.69 3.95 4.64
CA ASP A 151 14.78 4.18 3.70
C ASP A 151 15.34 5.62 3.66
N GLY A 152 15.25 6.34 4.78
CA GLY A 152 15.70 7.73 4.88
C GLY A 152 14.81 8.74 4.14
N LYS A 153 13.62 8.36 3.67
CA LYS A 153 12.63 9.26 3.09
C LYS A 153 11.91 10.03 4.20
N GLU A 154 12.43 11.21 4.55
CA GLU A 154 11.94 12.02 5.66
C GLU A 154 10.68 12.84 5.31
N ASP A 155 10.36 13.00 4.03
CA ASP A 155 9.24 13.84 3.56
C ASP A 155 7.85 13.25 3.89
N PHE A 156 7.78 11.95 4.18
CA PHE A 156 6.54 11.23 4.52
C PHE A 156 6.76 10.32 5.74
N PRO A 157 6.97 10.89 6.95
CA PRO A 157 7.21 10.08 8.14
C PRO A 157 5.93 9.35 8.55
N TYR A 158 6.06 8.08 8.92
CA TYR A 158 4.98 7.30 9.47
C TYR A 158 4.91 7.59 10.96
N VAL A 159 3.72 7.77 11.52
CA VAL A 159 3.53 8.13 12.92
C VAL A 159 3.10 6.91 13.71
N PHE A 160 3.89 6.56 14.71
CA PHE A 160 3.59 5.52 15.68
C PHE A 160 3.13 6.13 17.00
N ASP A 161 1.93 5.75 17.45
CA ASP A 161 1.31 6.26 18.68
C ASP A 161 1.34 5.28 19.86
N GLY A 162 1.78 4.04 19.63
CA GLY A 162 1.77 2.95 20.61
C GLY A 162 0.84 1.80 20.24
N GLU A 163 -0.20 2.06 19.45
CA GLU A 163 -1.25 1.11 19.09
C GLU A 163 -1.42 0.96 17.58
N THR A 164 -1.14 2.03 16.85
CA THR A 164 -1.21 2.09 15.40
C THR A 164 0.05 2.72 14.79
N ILE A 165 0.26 2.42 13.51
CA ILE A 165 1.19 3.17 12.66
C ILE A 165 0.38 3.81 11.54
N VAL A 166 0.34 5.13 11.48
CA VAL A 166 -0.36 5.89 10.44
C VAL A 166 0.67 6.41 9.46
N GLY A 167 0.45 6.17 8.17
CA GLY A 167 1.36 6.60 7.12
C GLY A 167 0.66 7.08 5.88
N THR A 168 1.45 7.67 4.99
CA THR A 168 1.01 8.00 3.64
C THR A 168 1.98 7.36 2.66
N PHE A 169 1.44 6.59 1.74
CA PHE A 169 2.15 6.10 0.57
C PHE A 169 1.99 7.11 -0.57
N GLU A 170 3.07 7.36 -1.29
CA GLU A 170 3.02 8.15 -2.51
C GLU A 170 2.24 7.34 -3.56
N GLY A 171 1.07 7.86 -3.97
CA GLY A 171 0.15 7.11 -4.83
C GLY A 171 0.74 6.76 -6.19
N SER A 172 1.65 7.63 -6.68
CA SER A 172 2.37 7.47 -7.94
C SER A 172 3.15 6.16 -8.03
N GLN A 173 3.64 5.63 -6.89
CA GLN A 173 4.35 4.35 -6.82
C GLN A 173 3.47 3.16 -7.15
N PHE A 174 2.15 3.34 -7.05
CA PHE A 174 1.12 2.36 -7.34
C PHE A 174 0.31 2.72 -8.60
N GLY A 175 0.73 3.73 -9.36
CA GLY A 175 -0.02 4.22 -10.52
C GLY A 175 -1.29 5.00 -10.15
N LEU A 176 -1.42 5.46 -8.90
CA LEU A 176 -2.52 6.33 -8.47
C LEU A 176 -2.19 7.80 -8.69
N SER A 177 -3.23 8.59 -8.96
CA SER A 177 -3.11 10.05 -9.10
C SER A 177 -3.13 10.81 -7.77
N SER A 178 -3.40 10.13 -6.66
CA SER A 178 -3.45 10.70 -5.31
C SER A 178 -2.72 9.81 -4.31
N ASP A 179 -2.10 10.43 -3.31
CA ASP A 179 -1.48 9.72 -2.19
C ASP A 179 -2.48 8.91 -1.38
N ILE A 180 -2.00 7.81 -0.78
CA ILE A 180 -2.84 6.87 -0.03
C ILE A 180 -2.50 6.93 1.45
N SER A 181 -3.47 7.32 2.27
CA SER A 181 -3.36 7.18 3.72
C SER A 181 -3.66 5.75 4.14
N VAL A 182 -2.82 5.21 5.02
CA VAL A 182 -2.96 3.87 5.58
C VAL A 182 -2.84 3.93 7.09
N THR A 183 -3.66 3.14 7.78
CA THR A 183 -3.51 2.90 9.21
C THR A 183 -3.22 1.42 9.41
N PHE A 184 -2.06 1.13 9.99
CA PHE A 184 -1.64 -0.21 10.33
C PHE A 184 -2.00 -0.53 11.77
N TYR A 185 -2.65 -1.68 11.95
CA TYR A 185 -2.99 -2.24 13.25
C TYR A 185 -2.11 -3.44 13.55
N ARG A 186 -1.83 -3.65 14.83
CA ARG A 186 -1.05 -4.78 15.29
C ARG A 186 -1.76 -6.09 14.94
N VAL A 187 -1.01 -7.06 14.44
CA VAL A 187 -1.48 -8.45 14.27
C VAL A 187 -0.57 -9.38 15.08
N ASP A 188 -1.19 -10.29 15.81
CA ASP A 188 -0.52 -11.27 16.67
C ASP A 188 0.10 -12.42 15.86
#